data_AF-A0A917C4I9-F1
#
_entry.id   AF-A0A917C4I9-F1
#
_cell.length_a   1.000
_cell.length_b   1.000
_cell.length_c   1.000
_cell.angle_alpha   90.00
_cell.angle_beta   90.00
_cell.angle_gamma   90.00
#
_symmetry.space_group_name_H-M   'P 1'
#
loop_
_entity.id
_entity.type
_entity.pdbx_description
1 polymer ?
#
loop_
_entity_poly.entity_id
_entity_poly.type
_entity_poly.pdbx_seq_one_letter_code
_entity_poly.pdbx_strand_id
1 'polypeptide(L)'
;MFHHPGHDLPAQRMYWLEREARAVRVRFPDHRPFISLTHEATQTVEHRCGDDLYRGRFIFADDRRWVETWSVRGPRKDYRSISHFLRI
;
A
#
# COMPACT_ATOMS: atom_id res chain seq x y z
N MET A 1 25.25 -18.37 13.47
CA MET A 1 24.48 -17.47 12.60
C MET A 1 23.23 -18.20 12.18
N PHE A 2 22.06 -17.87 12.75
CA PHE A 2 20.81 -18.56 12.44
C PHE A 2 20.09 -17.82 11.32
N HIS A 3 20.08 -18.42 10.12
CA HIS A 3 19.23 -17.98 9.02
C HIS A 3 17.88 -18.66 9.20
N HIS A 4 16.84 -17.92 9.58
CA HIS A 4 15.47 -18.44 9.42
C HIS A 4 15.12 -18.31 7.94
N PRO A 5 14.77 -19.40 7.23
CA PRO A 5 14.18 -19.27 5.90
C PRO A 5 12.85 -18.52 6.04
N GLY A 6 12.64 -17.50 5.20
CA GLY A 6 11.35 -16.85 5.08
C GLY A 6 10.33 -17.87 4.55
N HIS A 7 9.16 -17.93 5.17
CA HIS A 7 8.05 -18.73 4.65
C HIS A 7 7.26 -17.85 3.67
N ASP A 8 7.18 -18.28 2.41
CA ASP A 8 6.28 -17.66 1.43
C ASP A 8 4.84 -18.09 1.73
N LEU A 9 4.09 -17.23 2.39
CA LEU A 9 2.65 -17.40 2.55
C LEU A 9 1.93 -16.66 1.42
N PRO A 10 1.16 -17.33 0.55
CA PRO A 10 0.44 -16.66 -0.51
C PRO A 10 -0.61 -15.73 0.10
N ALA A 11 -0.47 -14.44 -0.18
CA ALA A 11 -1.43 -13.42 0.18
C ALA A 11 -1.90 -12.71 -1.10
N GLN A 12 -3.22 -12.74 -1.35
CA GLN A 12 -3.83 -12.00 -2.44
C GLN A 12 -4.61 -10.81 -1.88
N ARG A 13 -4.51 -9.67 -2.56
CA ARG A 13 -5.35 -8.49 -2.33
C ARG A 13 -5.85 -7.96 -3.66
N MET A 14 -7.06 -7.42 -3.66
CA MET A 14 -7.70 -6.82 -4.84
C MET A 14 -8.18 -5.41 -4.51
N TYR A 15 -8.04 -4.50 -5.48
CA TYR A 15 -8.43 -3.11 -5.36
C TYR A 15 -9.04 -2.62 -6.68
N TRP A 16 -9.96 -1.66 -6.58
CA TRP A 16 -10.40 -0.87 -7.73
C TRP A 16 -9.51 0.35 -7.90
N LEU A 17 -9.13 0.64 -9.15
CA LEU A 17 -8.33 1.80 -9.53
C LEU A 17 -9.18 2.73 -10.41
N GLU A 18 -9.59 3.86 -9.86
CA GLU A 18 -10.33 4.90 -10.59
C GLU A 18 -9.34 6.00 -11.00
N ARG A 19 -9.12 6.14 -12.32
CA ARG A 19 -8.22 7.15 -12.87
C ARG A 19 -8.95 8.49 -13.02
N GLU A 20 -8.37 9.54 -12.47
CA GLU A 20 -8.81 10.93 -12.60
C GLU A 20 -7.71 11.76 -13.26
N ALA A 21 -8.02 13.02 -13.59
CA ALA A 21 -7.07 13.89 -14.30
C ALA A 21 -5.75 14.13 -13.55
N ARG A 22 -5.77 14.10 -12.21
CA ARG A 22 -4.60 14.43 -11.35
C ARG A 22 -4.26 13.35 -10.32
N ALA A 23 -5.04 12.27 -10.28
CA ALA A 23 -4.91 11.26 -9.26
C ALA A 23 -5.49 9.92 -9.71
N VAL A 24 -5.12 8.86 -8.98
CA VAL A 24 -5.74 7.55 -9.03
C VAL A 24 -6.33 7.28 -7.65
N ARG A 25 -7.65 7.11 -7.57
CA ARG A 25 -8.31 6.66 -6.34
C ARG A 25 -8.23 5.15 -6.27
N VAL A 26 -7.76 4.66 -5.13
CA VAL A 26 -7.68 3.24 -4.80
C VAL A 26 -8.81 2.93 -3.83
N ARG A 27 -9.64 1.95 -4.17
CA ARG A 27 -10.77 1.52 -3.33
C ARG A 27 -10.67 0.05 -3.01
N PHE A 28 -11.24 -0.32 -1.87
CA PHE A 28 -11.49 -1.72 -1.54
C PHE A 28 -12.50 -2.33 -2.52
N PRO A 29 -12.59 -3.67 -2.63
CA PRO A 29 -13.55 -4.34 -3.52
C PRO A 29 -15.02 -3.95 -3.26
N ASP A 30 -15.34 -3.53 -2.04
CA ASP A 30 -16.65 -3.02 -1.62
C ASP A 30 -16.87 -1.51 -1.92
N HIS A 31 -15.99 -0.92 -2.75
CA HIS A 31 -15.99 0.48 -3.17
C HIS A 31 -15.72 1.52 -2.07
N ARG A 32 -15.48 1.11 -0.82
CA ARG A 32 -15.02 2.05 0.21
C ARG A 32 -13.66 2.64 -0.17
N PRO A 33 -13.45 3.95 0.06
CA PRO A 33 -12.18 4.59 -0.27
C PRO A 33 -11.05 4.02 0.60
N PHE A 34 -9.89 3.78 -0.02
CA PHE A 34 -8.68 3.42 0.69
C PHE A 34 -7.70 4.59 0.70
N ILE A 35 -7.07 4.90 -0.43
CA ILE A 35 -6.12 6.01 -0.59
C ILE A 35 -6.30 6.69 -1.95
N SER A 36 -5.73 7.88 -2.10
CA SER A 36 -5.60 8.56 -3.38
C SER A 36 -4.13 8.80 -3.67
N LEU A 37 -3.68 8.43 -4.87
CA LEU A 37 -2.32 8.62 -5.31
C LEU A 37 -2.30 9.71 -6.39
N THR A 38 -1.48 10.73 -6.21
CA THR A 38 -1.19 11.73 -7.26
C THR A 38 -0.22 11.14 -8.30
N HIS A 39 0.11 11.91 -9.33
CA HIS A 39 1.13 11.51 -10.32
C HIS A 39 2.57 11.82 -9.87
N GLU A 40 2.78 12.23 -8.62
CA GLU A 40 4.11 12.47 -8.05
C GLU A 40 4.86 11.15 -7.82
N ALA A 41 6.15 11.14 -8.16
CA ALA A 41 7.01 9.96 -8.03
C ALA A 41 7.20 9.51 -6.58
N THR A 42 7.16 10.44 -5.62
CA THR A 42 7.22 10.14 -4.19
C THR A 42 6.08 10.83 -3.47
N GLN A 43 5.33 10.08 -2.67
CA GLN A 43 4.17 10.62 -1.96
C GLN A 43 3.86 9.84 -0.69
N THR A 44 3.24 10.53 0.26
CA THR A 44 2.72 9.95 1.51
C THR A 44 1.21 10.02 1.55
N VAL A 45 0.61 8.98 2.13
CA VAL A 45 -0.84 8.84 2.29
C VAL A 45 -1.18 8.42 3.71
N GLU A 46 -2.38 8.76 4.16
CA GLU A 46 -2.92 8.31 5.43
C GLU A 46 -4.31 7.69 5.20
N HIS A 47 -4.59 6.59 5.89
CA HIS A 47 -5.89 5.94 5.88
C HIS A 47 -6.27 5.48 7.29
N ARG A 48 -7.51 5.76 7.70
CA ARG A 48 -8.09 5.24 8.94
C ARG A 48 -8.99 4.06 8.61
N CYS A 49 -8.61 2.89 9.10
CA CYS A 49 -9.39 1.67 8.97
C CYS A 49 -9.96 1.30 10.34
N GLY A 50 -11.12 1.86 10.68
CA GLY A 50 -11.61 1.85 12.05
C GLY A 50 -10.64 2.61 12.96
N ASP A 51 -10.23 1.98 14.06
CA ASP A 51 -9.31 2.57 15.04
C ASP A 51 -7.82 2.42 14.67
N ASP A 52 -7.51 1.70 13.59
CA ASP A 52 -6.14 1.56 13.11
C ASP A 52 -5.77 2.69 12.13
N LEU A 53 -4.61 3.30 12.36
CA LEU A 53 -4.03 4.32 11.50
C LEU A 53 -2.93 3.75 10.61
N TYR A 54 -3.14 3.88 9.31
CA TYR A 54 -2.19 3.47 8.27
C TYR A 54 -1.51 4.70 7.70
N ARG A 55 -0.19 4.77 7.80
CA ARG A 55 0.63 5.77 7.11
C ARG A 55 1.47 5.08 6.04
N GLY A 56 1.21 5.44 4.80
CA GLY A 56 1.87 4.86 3.63
C GLY A 56 2.85 5.84 3.01
N ARG A 57 3.95 5.31 2.45
CA ARG A 57 4.81 6.03 1.51
C ARG A 57 4.96 5.20 0.24
N PHE A 58 4.79 5.85 -0.89
CA PHE A 58 4.95 5.27 -2.22
C PHE A 58 6.09 5.94 -2.95
N ILE A 59 6.93 5.13 -3.59
CA ILE A 59 8.03 5.57 -4.44
C ILE A 59 7.89 4.83 -5.76
N PHE A 60 7.53 5.54 -6.82
CA PHE A 60 7.42 5.03 -8.17
C PHE A 60 8.73 5.28 -8.91
N ALA A 61 9.42 4.20 -9.28
CA ALA A 61 10.63 4.30 -10.09
C ALA A 61 10.29 4.51 -11.57
N ASP A 62 9.25 3.80 -12.03
CA ASP A 62 8.68 3.88 -13.37
C ASP A 62 7.21 3.39 -13.35
N ASP A 63 6.60 3.21 -14.51
CA ASP A 63 5.21 2.75 -14.66
C ASP A 63 4.99 1.26 -14.34
N ARG A 64 6.07 0.51 -14.08
CA ARG A 64 6.05 -0.92 -13.75
C ARG A 64 6.60 -1.24 -12.37
N ARG A 65 7.43 -0.38 -11.78
CA ARG A 65 8.18 -0.66 -10.54
C ARG A 65 7.92 0.39 -9.50
N TRP A 66 7.53 -0.06 -8.31
CA TRP A 66 7.35 0.81 -7.17
C TRP A 66 7.63 0.09 -5.85
N VAL A 67 7.89 0.89 -4.82
CA VAL A 67 8.01 0.46 -3.44
C VAL A 67 6.89 1.09 -2.63
N GLU A 68 6.24 0.29 -1.79
CA GLU A 68 5.36 0.80 -0.74
C GLU A 68 5.98 0.52 0.63
N THR A 69 5.86 1.47 1.54
CA THR A 69 6.10 1.25 2.96
C THR A 69 4.88 1.64 3.75
N TRP A 70 4.60 0.86 4.80
CA TRP A 70 3.49 1.13 5.71
C TRP A 70 3.99 1.14 7.14
N SER A 71 3.50 2.11 7.92
CA SER A 71 3.50 2.06 9.37
C SER A 71 2.05 2.06 9.83
N VAL A 72 1.62 0.96 10.44
CA VAL A 72 0.27 0.77 10.94
C VAL A 72 0.31 0.76 12.46
N ARG A 73 -0.54 1.57 13.09
CA ARG A 73 -0.67 1.65 14.55
C ARG A 73 -2.14 1.64 14.95
N GLY A 74 -2.51 0.76 15.85
CA GLY A 74 -3.86 0.68 16.39
C GLY A 74 -4.09 -0.60 17.21
N PRO A 75 -5.28 -0.74 17.80
CA PRO A 75 -5.59 -1.85 18.69
C PRO A 75 -5.66 -3.20 17.98
N ARG A 76 -5.92 -3.25 16.67
CA ARG A 76 -5.99 -4.52 15.92
C ARG A 76 -4.69 -4.84 15.20
N LYS A 77 -3.93 -3.82 14.81
CA LYS A 77 -2.67 -4.00 14.08
C LYS A 77 -1.60 -3.02 14.57
N ASP A 78 -0.42 -3.58 14.81
CA ASP A 78 0.79 -2.81 15.05
C ASP A 78 1.95 -3.46 14.28
N TYR A 79 2.29 -2.89 13.13
CA TYR A 79 3.39 -3.39 12.31
C TYR A 79 3.96 -2.32 11.38
N ARG A 80 5.13 -2.63 10.82
CA ARG A 80 5.71 -1.94 9.68
C ARG A 80 5.98 -2.93 8.56
N SER A 81 5.76 -2.52 7.32
CA SER A 81 6.07 -3.33 6.15
C SER A 81 6.76 -2.52 5.06
N ILE A 82 7.55 -3.22 4.25
CA ILE A 82 8.12 -2.75 3.00
C ILE A 82 7.78 -3.79 1.94
N SER A 83 7.31 -3.36 0.79
CA SER A 83 7.02 -4.26 -0.32
C SER A 83 7.50 -3.65 -1.63
N HIS A 84 8.13 -4.49 -2.45
CA HIS A 84 8.61 -4.15 -3.78
C HIS A 84 7.68 -4.78 -4.80
N PHE A 85 7.20 -3.99 -5.75
CA PHE A 85 6.26 -4.46 -6.76
C PHE A 85 6.83 -4.33 -8.16
N LEU A 86 6.45 -5.28 -8.99
CA LEU A 86 6.65 -5.28 -10.44
C LEU A 86 5.31 -5.59 -11.10
N ARG A 87 4.86 -4.72 -12.01
CA ARG A 87 3.72 -4.99 -12.87
C ARG A 87 4.13 -5.95 -13.98
N ILE A 88 3.54 -7.14 -13.99
CA ILE A 88 3.71 -8.18 -15.02
C ILE A 88 2.83 -7.86 -16.22
#